data_AF-A0A357A1W7-F1
#
_entry.id   AF-A0A357A1W7-F1
#
_cell.length_a   1.000
_cell.length_b   1.000
_cell.length_c   1.000
_cell.angle_alpha   90.00
_cell.angle_beta   90.00
_cell.angle_gamma   90.00
#
_symmetry.space_group_name_H-M   'P 1'
#
loop_
_entity.id
_entity.type
_entity.pdbx_description
1 polymer ?
#
loop_
_entity_poly.entity_id
_entity_poly.type
_entity_poly.pdbx_seq_one_letter_code
_entity_poly.pdbx_strand_id
1 'polypeptide(L)'
;LLTLAQERKIKVGRFGLFDADEAIIAHTNENEFERFVSNKAYEALHNRVLLIKVPYNLTVTQEIRTYEKMMNLGGQTLGKHIAPNTLKVAAMFGVGTRLVRDAKFSIKEKLTLYDGKELPDVQQREINRVRELARKQGEGFQGISPRHILDALSYAMASDKEPCVTPTAMLRAIRESFEQHITQVKNQDLLEALKATHELYDEAAKNEIQRAFVDSFQDAAQLLYDNYLEHAEARIMHATVKDPVTGEEVEPNEKILQDLEKALGISDAAATAFRQEMVNKSGAMARRGQTLGWDAHPKMKEAIEKKLFADVANLVKVTTSTKVLNDQQKNRVMEVKRRLIDDMGYCEHCSQELLDYVGYLLTK
;
A
#
# COMPACT_ATOMS: atom_id res chain seq x y z
N LEU A 1 42.88 7.95 -22.94
CA LEU A 1 42.09 6.80 -22.44
C LEU A 1 42.71 5.45 -22.80
N LEU A 2 43.01 5.17 -24.08
CA LEU A 2 43.62 3.90 -24.50
C LEU A 2 44.92 3.56 -23.75
N THR A 3 45.86 4.51 -23.69
CA THR A 3 47.13 4.38 -22.95
C THR A 3 46.90 4.09 -21.46
N LEU A 4 45.90 4.74 -20.85
CA LEU A 4 45.57 4.52 -19.44
C LEU A 4 44.94 3.14 -19.22
N ALA A 5 43.96 2.77 -20.05
CA ALA A 5 43.22 1.53 -19.91
C ALA A 5 44.05 0.27 -20.23
N GLN A 6 45.05 0.37 -21.11
CA GLN A 6 45.88 -0.77 -21.52
C GLN A 6 47.26 -0.77 -20.91
N GLU A 7 47.97 0.34 -21.02
CA GLU A 7 49.37 0.43 -20.61
C GLU A 7 49.52 0.85 -19.16
N ARG A 8 48.39 1.17 -18.48
CA ARG A 8 48.37 1.70 -17.11
C ARG A 8 49.25 2.92 -16.98
N LYS A 9 49.26 3.76 -18.02
CA LYS A 9 50.12 4.94 -18.10
C LYS A 9 49.36 6.19 -18.49
N ILE A 10 49.72 7.30 -17.86
CA ILE A 10 49.20 8.62 -18.17
C ILE A 10 50.33 9.58 -18.56
N LYS A 11 50.11 10.37 -19.62
CA LYS A 11 51.03 11.41 -20.06
C LYS A 11 50.62 12.74 -19.44
N VAL A 12 51.52 13.36 -18.68
CA VAL A 12 51.26 14.65 -18.02
C VAL A 12 52.08 15.75 -18.70
N GLY A 13 51.46 16.46 -19.65
CA GLY A 13 52.04 17.63 -20.29
C GLY A 13 53.41 17.36 -20.93
N ARG A 14 54.45 18.07 -20.46
CA ARG A 14 55.84 17.96 -20.94
C ARG A 14 56.64 16.82 -20.27
N PHE A 15 56.08 16.18 -19.24
CA PHE A 15 56.73 15.10 -18.52
C PHE A 15 56.51 13.75 -19.24
N GLY A 16 57.30 12.75 -18.83
CA GLY A 16 57.19 11.38 -19.31
C GLY A 16 55.86 10.71 -18.95
N LEU A 17 55.73 9.43 -19.33
CA LEU A 17 54.61 8.60 -18.91
C LEU A 17 54.79 8.22 -17.43
N PHE A 18 53.73 8.37 -16.65
CA PHE A 18 53.65 7.88 -15.28
C PHE A 18 52.80 6.62 -15.24
N ASP A 19 53.18 5.67 -14.40
CA ASP A 19 52.33 4.52 -14.09
C ASP A 19 51.11 4.98 -13.27
N ALA A 20 49.96 4.41 -13.57
CA ALA A 20 48.66 4.72 -12.99
C ALA A 20 47.87 3.42 -12.76
N ASP A 21 47.55 3.12 -11.50
CA ASP A 21 46.73 1.97 -11.11
C ASP A 21 45.32 2.45 -10.75
N GLU A 22 44.47 2.57 -11.78
CA GLU A 22 43.14 3.17 -11.66
C GLU A 22 42.06 2.26 -12.26
N ALA A 23 40.85 2.33 -11.70
CA ALA A 23 39.65 1.76 -12.30
C ALA A 23 38.85 2.88 -13.00
N ILE A 24 38.65 2.75 -14.32
CA ILE A 24 37.88 3.71 -15.10
C ILE A 24 36.41 3.30 -15.08
N ILE A 25 35.56 4.14 -14.49
CA ILE A 25 34.10 4.00 -14.52
C ILE A 25 33.52 5.18 -15.28
N ALA A 26 32.79 4.89 -16.35
CA ALA A 26 32.08 5.89 -17.15
C ALA A 26 30.57 5.61 -17.10
N HIS A 27 29.76 6.67 -17.11
CA HIS A 27 28.32 6.58 -17.22
C HIS A 27 27.84 7.34 -18.46
N THR A 28 26.81 6.82 -19.12
CA THR A 28 26.19 7.43 -20.30
C THR A 28 24.71 7.03 -20.36
N ASN A 29 23.92 7.73 -21.18
CA ASN A 29 22.59 7.27 -21.55
C ASN A 29 22.65 6.35 -22.80
N GLU A 30 21.56 5.64 -23.10
CA GLU A 30 21.52 4.67 -24.20
C GLU A 30 21.75 5.34 -25.57
N ASN A 31 21.15 6.50 -25.83
CA ASN A 31 21.29 7.19 -27.12
C ASN A 31 22.75 7.61 -27.39
N GLU A 32 23.42 8.20 -26.40
CA GLU A 32 24.85 8.54 -26.50
C GLU A 32 25.73 7.28 -26.57
N PHE A 33 25.33 6.18 -25.93
CA PHE A 33 26.01 4.90 -26.08
C PHE A 33 25.89 4.34 -27.50
N GLU A 34 24.69 4.35 -28.09
CA GLU A 34 24.46 3.93 -29.48
C GLU A 34 25.25 4.79 -30.48
N ARG A 35 25.33 6.11 -30.24
CA ARG A 35 26.21 7.02 -31.00
C ARG A 35 27.68 6.67 -30.85
N PHE A 36 28.13 6.33 -29.65
CA PHE A 36 29.51 5.90 -29.38
C PHE A 36 29.85 4.58 -30.08
N VAL A 37 28.95 3.60 -30.05
CA VAL A 37 29.14 2.29 -30.69
C VAL A 37 29.10 2.39 -32.22
N SER A 38 28.24 3.23 -32.78
CA SER A 38 28.15 3.42 -34.24
C SER A 38 29.34 4.19 -34.84
N ASN A 39 30.11 4.92 -34.01
CA ASN A 39 31.25 5.69 -34.47
C ASN A 39 32.52 4.83 -34.57
N LYS A 40 32.95 4.56 -35.81
CA LYS A 40 34.18 3.80 -36.13
C LYS A 40 35.46 4.41 -35.56
N ALA A 41 35.51 5.71 -35.31
CA ALA A 41 36.67 6.35 -34.70
C ALA A 41 36.99 5.81 -33.28
N TYR A 42 35.99 5.21 -32.62
CA TYR A 42 36.13 4.66 -31.27
C TYR A 42 36.18 3.13 -31.23
N GLU A 43 36.32 2.45 -32.37
CA GLU A 43 36.35 0.98 -32.45
C GLU A 43 37.42 0.36 -31.54
N ALA A 44 38.58 1.01 -31.43
CA ALA A 44 39.63 0.60 -30.51
C ALA A 44 39.19 0.62 -29.04
N LEU A 45 38.28 1.50 -28.64
CA LEU A 45 37.76 1.54 -27.27
C LEU A 45 36.68 0.49 -27.02
N HIS A 46 35.90 0.09 -28.02
CA HIS A 46 34.76 -0.82 -27.84
C HIS A 46 35.18 -2.16 -27.19
N ASN A 47 36.27 -2.75 -27.66
CA ASN A 47 36.79 -4.02 -27.12
C ASN A 47 37.41 -3.92 -25.71
N ARG A 48 37.51 -2.73 -25.15
CA ARG A 48 38.15 -2.44 -23.85
C ARG A 48 37.14 -1.91 -22.83
N VAL A 49 35.86 -1.89 -23.17
CA VAL A 49 34.77 -1.44 -22.30
C VAL A 49 33.91 -2.64 -21.92
N LEU A 50 33.70 -2.82 -20.62
CA LEU A 50 32.71 -3.75 -20.10
C LEU A 50 31.38 -2.99 -19.90
N LEU A 51 30.38 -3.33 -20.70
CA LEU A 51 29.06 -2.70 -20.60
C LEU A 51 28.27 -3.29 -19.43
N ILE A 52 27.94 -2.45 -18.46
CA ILE A 52 27.02 -2.77 -17.38
C ILE A 52 25.75 -1.95 -17.61
N LYS A 53 24.66 -2.63 -17.99
CA LYS A 53 23.34 -2.00 -18.13
C LYS A 53 22.68 -1.88 -16.76
N VAL A 54 22.31 -0.66 -16.38
CA VAL A 54 21.67 -0.35 -15.09
C VAL A 54 20.22 0.07 -15.35
N PRO A 55 19.23 -0.82 -15.12
CA PRO A 55 17.82 -0.45 -15.27
C PRO A 55 17.35 0.44 -14.12
N TYR A 56 16.20 1.07 -14.31
CA TYR A 56 15.46 1.69 -13.23
C TYR A 56 15.08 0.66 -12.16
N ASN A 57 14.87 1.16 -10.94
CA ASN A 57 14.32 0.36 -9.85
C ASN A 57 12.88 -0.09 -10.18
N LEU A 58 12.59 -1.35 -9.85
CA LEU A 58 11.32 -2.03 -10.13
C LEU A 58 10.56 -2.44 -8.85
N THR A 59 11.01 -1.96 -7.69
CA THR A 59 10.45 -2.29 -6.38
C THR A 59 9.88 -1.03 -5.76
N VAL A 60 8.58 -1.02 -5.44
CA VAL A 60 7.87 0.17 -4.92
C VAL A 60 8.55 0.71 -3.67
N THR A 61 8.91 -0.17 -2.72
CA THR A 61 9.57 0.23 -1.47
C THR A 61 10.92 0.92 -1.70
N GLN A 62 11.71 0.48 -2.67
CA GLN A 62 13.00 1.11 -3.00
C GLN A 62 12.80 2.42 -3.78
N GLU A 63 11.68 2.56 -4.51
CA GLU A 63 11.37 3.78 -5.24
C GLU A 63 10.98 4.90 -4.27
N ILE A 64 10.19 4.59 -3.24
CA ILE A 64 9.86 5.53 -2.15
C ILE A 64 11.15 6.09 -1.54
N ARG A 65 12.11 5.22 -1.20
CA ARG A 65 13.42 5.64 -0.66
C ARG A 65 14.20 6.54 -1.62
N THR A 66 14.04 6.32 -2.93
CA THR A 66 14.66 7.17 -3.95
C THR A 66 14.06 8.57 -3.90
N TYR A 67 12.73 8.69 -3.81
CA TYR A 67 12.06 9.99 -3.70
C TYR A 67 12.43 10.70 -2.40
N GLU A 68 12.38 10.01 -1.25
CA GLU A 68 12.78 10.57 0.05
C GLU A 68 14.21 11.11 0.01
N LYS A 69 15.14 10.35 -0.55
CA LYS A 69 16.54 10.78 -0.71
C LYS A 69 16.65 12.02 -1.60
N MET A 70 15.96 12.04 -2.73
CA MET A 70 16.00 13.17 -3.66
C MET A 70 15.39 14.44 -3.07
N MET A 71 14.29 14.31 -2.33
CA MET A 71 13.65 15.42 -1.61
C MET A 71 14.60 16.00 -0.54
N ASN A 72 15.29 15.13 0.21
CA ASN A 72 16.25 15.56 1.23
C ASN A 72 17.49 16.25 0.63
N LEU A 73 18.00 15.76 -0.51
CA LEU A 73 19.15 16.35 -1.20
C LEU A 73 18.80 17.70 -1.85
N GLY A 74 17.54 17.89 -2.26
CA GLY A 74 17.08 19.12 -2.90
C GLY A 74 17.00 20.34 -1.99
N GLY A 75 17.20 20.17 -0.67
CA GLY A 75 17.16 21.27 0.30
C GLY A 75 15.79 21.97 0.41
N GLN A 76 14.76 21.43 -0.24
CA GLN A 76 13.41 21.97 -0.17
C GLN A 76 12.80 21.55 1.17
N THR A 77 12.66 22.52 2.08
CA THR A 77 11.71 22.36 3.18
C THR A 77 10.34 22.13 2.58
N LEU A 78 9.78 20.95 2.81
CA LEU A 78 8.43 20.59 2.42
C LEU A 78 7.47 21.50 3.19
N GLY A 79 7.04 22.60 2.56
CA GLY A 79 6.15 23.58 3.18
C GLY A 79 4.73 23.06 3.41
N LYS A 80 4.40 21.90 2.83
CA LYS A 80 3.11 21.22 2.98
C LYS A 80 3.29 19.82 3.53
N HIS A 81 2.35 19.41 4.37
CA HIS A 81 2.25 18.04 4.84
C HIS A 81 2.04 17.09 3.65
N ILE A 82 2.81 16.00 3.59
CA ILE A 82 2.62 14.91 2.64
C ILE A 82 1.89 13.80 3.38
N ALA A 83 0.66 13.51 2.97
CA ALA A 83 -0.13 12.47 3.61
C ALA A 83 0.53 11.09 3.45
N PRO A 84 0.29 10.16 4.38
CA PRO A 84 0.71 8.77 4.22
C PRO A 84 0.19 8.16 2.91
N ASN A 85 0.92 7.17 2.38
CA ASN A 85 0.74 6.56 1.06
C ASN A 85 0.88 7.48 -0.17
N THR A 86 1.06 8.80 -0.04
CA THR A 86 1.26 9.69 -1.20
C THR A 86 2.49 9.28 -2.02
N LEU A 87 3.64 9.10 -1.37
CA LEU A 87 4.87 8.64 -2.04
C LEU A 87 4.74 7.21 -2.58
N LYS A 88 3.96 6.36 -1.90
CA LYS A 88 3.71 4.98 -2.34
C LYS A 88 2.90 4.95 -3.62
N VAL A 89 1.88 5.78 -3.75
CA VAL A 89 1.08 5.94 -4.98
C VAL A 89 1.95 6.48 -6.11
N ALA A 90 2.78 7.48 -5.84
CA ALA A 90 3.76 8.00 -6.80
C ALA A 90 4.75 6.91 -7.27
N ALA A 91 5.20 6.06 -6.35
CA ALA A 91 6.14 4.97 -6.61
C ALA A 91 5.49 3.83 -7.41
N MET A 92 4.28 3.42 -7.03
CA MET A 92 3.49 2.42 -7.76
C MET A 92 3.29 2.81 -9.21
N PHE A 93 2.93 4.07 -9.46
CA PHE A 93 2.75 4.57 -10.81
C PHE A 93 4.08 4.60 -11.58
N GLY A 94 5.12 5.21 -11.00
CA GLY A 94 6.44 5.30 -11.63
C GLY A 94 7.01 3.93 -12.00
N VAL A 95 6.99 2.99 -11.06
CA VAL A 95 7.41 1.60 -11.29
C VAL A 95 6.51 0.91 -12.31
N GLY A 96 5.19 1.08 -12.21
CA GLY A 96 4.22 0.47 -13.12
C GLY A 96 4.50 0.78 -14.59
N THR A 97 4.96 1.99 -14.90
CA THR A 97 5.32 2.39 -16.27
C THR A 97 6.62 1.77 -16.81
N ARG A 98 7.42 1.15 -15.93
CA ARG A 98 8.69 0.50 -16.28
C ARG A 98 8.55 -1.00 -16.47
N LEU A 99 7.38 -1.54 -16.10
CA LEU A 99 7.06 -2.95 -16.18
C LEU A 99 6.59 -3.31 -17.59
N VAL A 100 7.07 -4.44 -18.11
CA VAL A 100 6.65 -4.93 -19.43
C VAL A 100 5.40 -5.79 -19.25
N ARG A 101 4.46 -5.72 -20.20
CA ARG A 101 3.25 -6.54 -20.19
C ARG A 101 3.60 -8.02 -20.19
N ASP A 102 2.85 -8.79 -19.42
CA ASP A 102 2.96 -10.24 -19.36
C ASP A 102 1.58 -10.86 -19.59
N ALA A 103 1.54 -12.04 -20.23
CA ALA A 103 0.27 -12.72 -20.51
C ALA A 103 -0.37 -13.33 -19.27
N LYS A 104 0.43 -13.62 -18.24
CA LYS A 104 0.01 -14.28 -17.01
C LYS A 104 -0.19 -13.30 -15.87
N PHE A 105 0.67 -12.29 -15.73
CA PHE A 105 0.62 -11.33 -14.63
C PHE A 105 0.29 -9.92 -15.11
N SER A 106 -0.73 -9.32 -14.49
CA SER A 106 -1.04 -7.91 -14.62
C SER A 106 0.05 -7.02 -14.00
N ILE A 107 0.03 -5.73 -14.35
CA ILE A 107 0.94 -4.73 -13.77
C ILE A 107 0.77 -4.65 -12.24
N LYS A 108 -0.47 -4.74 -11.74
CA LYS A 108 -0.78 -4.77 -10.30
C LYS A 108 -0.11 -5.96 -9.60
N GLU A 109 -0.23 -7.15 -10.17
CA GLU A 109 0.37 -8.36 -9.61
C GLU A 109 1.90 -8.27 -9.66
N LYS A 110 2.48 -7.79 -10.76
CA LYS A 110 3.93 -7.56 -10.85
C LYS A 110 4.43 -6.57 -9.81
N LEU A 111 3.76 -5.44 -9.62
CA LEU A 111 4.09 -4.46 -8.57
C LEU A 111 4.12 -5.12 -7.18
N THR A 112 3.15 -5.98 -6.91
CA THR A 112 3.02 -6.71 -5.64
C THR A 112 4.14 -7.74 -5.46
N LEU A 113 4.36 -8.59 -6.47
CA LEU A 113 5.40 -9.64 -6.47
C LEU A 113 6.81 -9.06 -6.43
N TYR A 114 7.03 -7.90 -7.06
CA TYR A 114 8.36 -7.27 -7.13
C TYR A 114 8.71 -6.51 -5.86
N ASP A 115 7.69 -6.16 -5.08
CA ASP A 115 7.80 -5.63 -3.72
C ASP A 115 7.93 -6.72 -2.65
N GLY A 116 8.02 -7.99 -3.06
CA GLY A 116 8.29 -9.12 -2.17
C GLY A 116 7.05 -9.70 -1.47
N LYS A 117 5.84 -9.29 -1.88
CA LYS A 117 4.59 -9.86 -1.39
C LYS A 117 4.25 -11.13 -2.17
N GLU A 118 3.67 -12.10 -1.47
CA GLU A 118 3.21 -13.35 -2.06
C GLU A 118 1.81 -13.19 -2.66
N LEU A 119 1.56 -13.88 -3.77
CA LEU A 119 0.23 -14.05 -4.33
C LEU A 119 -0.19 -15.52 -4.17
N PRO A 120 -1.48 -15.80 -3.92
CA PRO A 120 -1.98 -17.17 -3.88
C PRO A 120 -1.59 -17.95 -5.13
N ASP A 121 -1.15 -19.20 -4.95
CA ASP A 121 -0.81 -20.13 -6.03
C ASP A 121 0.36 -19.72 -6.94
N VAL A 122 1.18 -18.72 -6.54
CA VAL A 122 2.37 -18.30 -7.30
C VAL A 122 3.65 -18.77 -6.60
N GLN A 123 4.40 -19.65 -7.26
CA GLN A 123 5.68 -20.15 -6.74
C GLN A 123 6.85 -19.20 -7.06
N GLN A 124 7.83 -19.12 -6.16
CA GLN A 124 9.01 -18.25 -6.33
C GLN A 124 9.81 -18.51 -7.62
N ARG A 125 9.91 -19.77 -8.05
CA ARG A 125 10.57 -20.13 -9.31
C ARG A 125 9.92 -19.47 -10.51
N GLU A 126 8.61 -19.32 -10.46
CA GLU A 126 7.84 -18.70 -11.53
C GLU A 126 8.10 -17.20 -11.60
N ILE A 127 8.12 -16.51 -10.45
CA ILE A 127 8.44 -15.08 -10.36
C ILE A 127 9.81 -14.81 -10.99
N ASN A 128 10.81 -15.66 -10.70
CA ASN A 128 12.15 -15.52 -11.27
C ASN A 128 12.15 -15.68 -12.80
N ARG A 129 11.39 -16.65 -13.33
CA ARG A 129 11.24 -16.86 -14.78
C ARG A 129 10.62 -15.64 -15.46
N VAL A 130 9.55 -15.08 -14.88
CA VAL A 130 8.87 -13.88 -15.41
C VAL A 130 9.82 -12.68 -15.41
N ARG A 131 10.56 -12.46 -14.31
CA ARG A 131 11.58 -11.40 -14.21
C ARG A 131 12.67 -11.55 -15.26
N GLU A 132 13.17 -12.76 -15.50
CA GLU A 132 14.22 -12.99 -16.50
C GLU A 132 13.72 -12.73 -17.92
N LEU A 133 12.50 -13.19 -18.24
CA LEU A 133 11.88 -12.95 -19.54
C LEU A 133 11.63 -11.45 -19.77
N ALA A 134 11.07 -10.76 -18.77
CA ALA A 134 10.77 -9.35 -18.87
C ALA A 134 12.04 -8.49 -18.98
N ARG A 135 13.12 -8.84 -18.26
CA ARG A 135 14.44 -8.21 -18.44
C ARG A 135 14.98 -8.35 -19.86
N LYS A 136 14.82 -9.52 -20.49
CA LYS A 136 15.20 -9.73 -21.91
C LYS A 136 14.38 -8.85 -22.86
N GLN A 137 13.16 -8.48 -22.48
CA GLN A 137 12.28 -7.57 -23.22
C GLN A 137 12.53 -6.09 -22.91
N GLY A 138 13.51 -5.76 -22.06
CA GLY A 138 13.86 -4.39 -21.72
C GLY A 138 13.10 -3.81 -20.52
N GLU A 139 12.51 -4.65 -19.66
CA GLU A 139 11.87 -4.19 -18.42
C GLU A 139 12.83 -3.40 -17.54
N GLY A 140 12.40 -2.22 -17.08
CA GLY A 140 13.22 -1.27 -16.34
C GLY A 140 14.13 -0.37 -17.17
N PHE A 141 14.24 -0.56 -18.50
CA PHE A 141 15.01 0.35 -19.37
C PHE A 141 14.15 1.44 -20.02
N GLN A 142 12.82 1.30 -19.95
CA GLN A 142 11.84 2.28 -20.40
C GLN A 142 10.92 2.67 -19.24
N GLY A 143 10.10 3.71 -19.44
CA GLY A 143 9.16 4.21 -18.45
C GLY A 143 9.56 5.56 -17.87
N ILE A 144 8.81 5.99 -16.86
CA ILE A 144 8.96 7.32 -16.29
C ILE A 144 10.16 7.37 -15.34
N SER A 145 10.99 8.41 -15.50
CA SER A 145 12.12 8.67 -14.61
C SER A 145 11.66 9.16 -13.22
N PRO A 146 12.42 8.89 -12.15
CA PRO A 146 12.11 9.40 -10.81
C PRO A 146 11.95 10.93 -10.75
N ARG A 147 12.67 11.67 -11.62
CA ARG A 147 12.59 13.14 -11.68
C ARG A 147 11.22 13.62 -12.13
N HIS A 148 10.65 13.02 -13.18
CA HIS A 148 9.31 13.40 -13.64
C HIS A 148 8.24 13.20 -12.56
N ILE A 149 8.38 12.16 -11.72
CA ILE A 149 7.46 11.94 -10.59
C ILE A 149 7.63 13.02 -9.52
N LEU A 150 8.87 13.43 -9.25
CA LEU A 150 9.15 14.53 -8.31
C LEU A 150 8.71 15.89 -8.86
N ASP A 151 8.76 16.11 -10.16
CA ASP A 151 8.22 17.32 -10.78
C ASP A 151 6.69 17.39 -10.58
N ALA A 152 6.00 16.27 -10.79
CA ALA A 152 4.56 16.15 -10.51
C ALA A 152 4.26 16.35 -9.01
N LEU A 153 5.07 15.79 -8.12
CA LEU A 153 4.94 16.01 -6.67
C LEU A 153 5.17 17.49 -6.31
N SER A 154 6.17 18.13 -6.92
CA SER A 154 6.48 19.55 -6.71
C SER A 154 5.34 20.45 -7.17
N TYR A 155 4.72 20.12 -8.30
CA TYR A 155 3.52 20.80 -8.78
C TYR A 155 2.33 20.61 -7.81
N ALA A 156 2.13 19.40 -7.28
CA ALA A 156 1.11 19.13 -6.27
C ALA A 156 1.35 19.95 -4.99
N MET A 157 2.61 20.07 -4.55
CA MET A 157 3.01 20.86 -3.39
C MET A 157 2.83 22.36 -3.60
N ALA A 158 3.13 22.87 -4.80
CA ALA A 158 2.99 24.28 -5.14
C ALA A 158 1.53 24.73 -5.32
N SER A 159 0.59 23.79 -5.47
CA SER A 159 -0.82 24.13 -5.67
C SER A 159 -1.47 24.64 -4.38
N ASP A 160 -1.92 25.90 -4.35
CA ASP A 160 -2.64 26.48 -3.21
C ASP A 160 -4.06 25.94 -2.99
N LYS A 161 -4.54 25.04 -3.87
CA LYS A 161 -5.88 24.45 -3.78
C LYS A 161 -6.06 23.56 -2.56
N GLU A 162 -5.01 22.86 -2.14
CA GLU A 162 -5.05 21.90 -1.03
C GLU A 162 -4.01 22.27 0.04
N PRO A 163 -4.34 22.12 1.34
CA PRO A 163 -3.42 22.41 2.45
C PRO A 163 -2.32 21.34 2.63
N CYS A 164 -2.52 20.14 2.08
CA CYS A 164 -1.56 19.04 2.13
C CYS A 164 -1.60 18.24 0.82
N VAL A 165 -0.54 17.47 0.55
CA VAL A 165 -0.49 16.60 -0.63
C VAL A 165 -0.99 15.20 -0.27
N THR A 166 -2.18 14.89 -0.75
CA THR A 166 -2.83 13.59 -0.57
C THR A 166 -2.54 12.64 -1.72
N PRO A 167 -2.81 11.32 -1.57
CA PRO A 167 -2.61 10.38 -2.67
C PRO A 167 -3.49 10.70 -3.89
N THR A 168 -4.70 11.22 -3.67
CA THR A 168 -5.59 11.65 -4.78
C THR A 168 -5.04 12.89 -5.48
N ALA A 169 -4.53 13.86 -4.73
CA ALA A 169 -3.87 15.05 -5.28
C ALA A 169 -2.63 14.66 -6.10
N MET A 170 -1.85 13.67 -5.65
CA MET A 170 -0.72 13.13 -6.40
C MET A 170 -1.14 12.45 -7.69
N LEU A 171 -2.20 11.63 -7.68
CA LEU A 171 -2.73 10.99 -8.90
C LEU A 171 -3.24 12.02 -9.91
N ARG A 172 -3.89 13.09 -9.43
CA ARG A 172 -4.30 14.22 -10.26
C ARG A 172 -3.09 14.95 -10.86
N ALA A 173 -2.09 15.27 -10.04
CA ALA A 173 -0.87 15.94 -10.49
C ALA A 173 -0.08 15.10 -11.50
N ILE A 174 -0.01 13.78 -11.30
CA ILE A 174 0.50 12.83 -12.28
C ILE A 174 -0.24 13.02 -13.60
N ARG A 175 -1.58 12.89 -13.60
CA ARG A 175 -2.39 13.00 -14.82
C ARG A 175 -2.17 14.33 -15.55
N GLU A 176 -2.24 15.44 -14.83
CA GLU A 176 -2.01 16.78 -15.38
C GLU A 176 -0.59 16.94 -15.96
N SER A 177 0.42 16.41 -15.27
CA SER A 177 1.80 16.41 -15.75
C SER A 177 1.96 15.65 -17.07
N PHE A 178 1.26 14.52 -17.26
CA PHE A 178 1.33 13.76 -18.52
C PHE A 178 0.61 14.42 -19.69
N GLU A 179 -0.42 15.22 -19.42
CA GLU A 179 -1.09 16.01 -20.47
C GLU A 179 -0.20 17.15 -20.98
N GLN A 180 0.69 17.69 -20.14
CA GLN A 180 1.53 18.84 -20.47
C GLN A 180 2.92 18.48 -21.02
N HIS A 181 3.46 17.30 -20.70
CA HIS A 181 4.80 16.89 -21.11
C HIS A 181 4.80 15.90 -22.29
N ILE A 182 5.70 16.11 -23.26
CA ILE A 182 6.00 15.11 -24.29
C ILE A 182 6.73 13.95 -23.60
N THR A 183 6.04 12.82 -23.42
CA THR A 183 6.65 11.60 -22.86
C THR A 183 6.88 10.57 -23.95
N GLN A 184 7.95 9.79 -23.83
CA GLN A 184 8.23 8.67 -24.73
C GLN A 184 7.44 7.40 -24.37
N VAL A 185 6.63 7.44 -23.30
CA VAL A 185 5.85 6.31 -22.83
C VAL A 185 4.55 6.25 -23.60
N LYS A 186 4.15 5.04 -24.03
CA LYS A 186 2.90 4.86 -24.76
C LYS A 186 1.72 5.16 -23.83
N ASN A 187 0.72 5.88 -24.33
CA ASN A 187 -0.49 6.21 -23.56
C ASN A 187 -1.18 4.98 -22.95
N GLN A 188 -1.16 3.83 -23.62
CA GLN A 188 -1.74 2.60 -23.08
C GLN A 188 -1.01 2.09 -21.82
N ASP A 189 0.32 2.20 -21.78
CA ASP A 189 1.13 1.75 -20.64
C ASP A 189 0.94 2.68 -19.44
N LEU A 190 0.78 4.00 -19.70
CA LEU A 190 0.42 4.98 -18.67
C LEU A 190 -0.95 4.66 -18.04
N LEU A 191 -1.95 4.36 -18.87
CA LEU A 191 -3.30 4.03 -18.40
C LEU A 191 -3.32 2.74 -17.58
N GLU A 192 -2.58 1.71 -17.98
CA GLU A 192 -2.46 0.46 -17.22
C GLU A 192 -1.75 0.66 -15.88
N ALA A 193 -0.65 1.41 -15.86
CA ALA A 193 0.06 1.76 -14.62
C ALA A 193 -0.85 2.57 -13.69
N LEU A 194 -1.60 3.52 -14.22
CA LEU A 194 -2.54 4.33 -13.46
C LEU A 194 -3.68 3.46 -12.88
N LYS A 195 -4.25 2.56 -13.69
CA LYS A 195 -5.28 1.62 -13.24
C LYS A 195 -4.76 0.73 -12.10
N ALA A 196 -3.59 0.12 -12.28
CA ALA A 196 -2.98 -0.73 -11.25
C ALA A 196 -2.69 0.05 -9.96
N THR A 197 -2.24 1.30 -10.09
CA THR A 197 -2.00 2.18 -8.94
C THR A 197 -3.28 2.50 -8.18
N HIS A 198 -4.37 2.83 -8.89
CA HIS A 198 -5.68 3.05 -8.27
C HIS A 198 -6.17 1.82 -7.52
N GLU A 199 -6.15 0.63 -8.13
CA GLU A 199 -6.60 -0.60 -7.49
C GLU A 199 -5.79 -0.94 -6.23
N LEU A 200 -4.47 -0.74 -6.26
CA LEU A 200 -3.60 -0.96 -5.09
C LEU A 200 -3.82 0.09 -4.00
N TYR A 201 -4.11 1.33 -4.37
CA TYR A 201 -4.42 2.38 -3.41
C TYR A 201 -5.79 2.17 -2.76
N ASP A 202 -6.80 1.71 -3.52
CA ASP A 202 -8.11 1.37 -2.99
C ASP A 202 -8.01 0.31 -1.88
N GLU A 203 -7.20 -0.72 -2.10
CA GLU A 203 -6.91 -1.76 -1.10
C GLU A 203 -6.15 -1.18 0.10
N ALA A 204 -5.13 -0.36 -0.14
CA ALA A 204 -4.36 0.26 0.94
C ALA A 204 -5.22 1.17 1.83
N ALA A 205 -6.05 2.03 1.23
CA ALA A 205 -6.93 2.97 1.92
C ALA A 205 -7.97 2.24 2.78
N LYS A 206 -8.60 1.17 2.23
CA LYS A 206 -9.54 0.33 2.99
C LYS A 206 -8.85 -0.32 4.19
N ASN A 207 -7.67 -0.90 3.99
CA ASN A 207 -6.91 -1.56 5.06
C ASN A 207 -6.46 -0.57 6.14
N GLU A 208 -6.11 0.67 5.78
CA GLU A 208 -5.72 1.71 6.74
C GLU A 208 -6.88 2.17 7.61
N ILE A 209 -8.04 2.46 7.01
CA ILE A 209 -9.24 2.78 7.78
C ILE A 209 -9.64 1.61 8.66
N GLN A 210 -9.58 0.37 8.15
CA GLN A 210 -9.87 -0.82 8.95
C GLN A 210 -8.91 -0.94 10.15
N ARG A 211 -7.61 -0.70 9.97
CA ARG A 211 -6.63 -0.75 11.06
C ARG A 211 -6.87 0.36 12.10
N ALA A 212 -6.97 1.61 11.65
CA ALA A 212 -7.26 2.75 12.53
C ALA A 212 -8.56 2.52 13.33
N PHE A 213 -9.53 1.89 12.68
CA PHE A 213 -10.77 1.49 13.31
C PHE A 213 -10.57 0.39 14.36
N VAL A 214 -9.95 -0.76 14.04
CA VAL A 214 -9.75 -1.86 15.01
C VAL A 214 -9.02 -1.36 16.27
N ASP A 215 -8.00 -0.52 16.09
CA ASP A 215 -7.24 0.06 17.20
C ASP A 215 -8.06 1.07 18.03
N SER A 216 -9.05 1.73 17.42
CA SER A 216 -9.99 2.62 18.13
C SER A 216 -11.02 1.84 18.96
N PHE A 217 -11.37 0.62 18.56
CA PHE A 217 -12.56 -0.07 19.08
C PHE A 217 -12.25 -1.42 19.74
N GLN A 218 -11.05 -1.61 20.28
CA GLN A 218 -10.70 -2.84 21.00
C GLN A 218 -11.67 -3.13 22.16
N ASP A 219 -12.08 -2.09 22.90
CA ASP A 219 -13.06 -2.25 23.99
C ASP A 219 -14.45 -2.65 23.46
N ALA A 220 -14.87 -2.08 22.33
CA ALA A 220 -16.12 -2.45 21.70
C ALA A 220 -16.07 -3.86 21.08
N ALA A 221 -14.90 -4.28 20.57
CA ALA A 221 -14.66 -5.63 20.08
C ALA A 221 -14.74 -6.65 21.22
N GLN A 222 -14.14 -6.35 22.38
CA GLN A 222 -14.26 -7.17 23.57
C GLN A 222 -15.70 -7.24 24.07
N LEU A 223 -16.42 -6.13 24.10
CA LEU A 223 -17.83 -6.11 24.49
C LEU A 223 -18.71 -6.97 23.55
N LEU A 224 -18.49 -6.91 22.24
CA LEU A 224 -19.20 -7.76 21.28
C LEU A 224 -18.88 -9.25 21.49
N TYR A 225 -17.63 -9.57 21.83
CA TYR A 225 -17.20 -10.93 22.11
C TYR A 225 -17.84 -11.46 23.40
N ASP A 226 -17.81 -10.67 24.47
CA ASP A 226 -18.37 -11.04 25.77
C ASP A 226 -19.90 -11.23 25.68
N ASN A 227 -20.60 -10.28 25.02
CA ASN A 227 -22.03 -10.42 24.75
C ASN A 227 -22.35 -11.67 23.93
N TYR A 228 -21.52 -12.02 22.93
CA TYR A 228 -21.71 -13.23 22.14
C TYR A 228 -21.57 -14.48 23.02
N LEU A 229 -20.55 -14.55 23.86
CA LEU A 229 -20.34 -15.69 24.76
C LEU A 229 -21.47 -15.84 25.78
N GLU A 230 -21.91 -14.74 26.39
CA GLU A 230 -22.98 -14.75 27.39
C GLU A 230 -24.30 -15.25 26.77
N HIS A 231 -24.70 -14.71 25.62
CA HIS A 231 -25.89 -15.17 24.92
C HIS A 231 -25.74 -16.61 24.39
N ALA A 232 -24.55 -17.02 23.96
CA ALA A 232 -24.31 -18.39 23.49
C ALA A 232 -24.39 -19.40 24.64
N GLU A 233 -23.79 -19.08 25.79
CA GLU A 233 -23.83 -19.91 27.01
C GLU A 233 -25.26 -20.05 27.52
N ALA A 234 -25.98 -18.93 27.67
CA ALA A 234 -27.36 -18.93 28.12
C ALA A 234 -28.27 -19.72 27.17
N ARG A 235 -28.04 -19.65 25.85
CA ARG A 235 -28.79 -20.44 24.86
C ARG A 235 -28.52 -21.94 24.96
N ILE A 236 -27.30 -22.35 25.28
CA ILE A 236 -26.90 -23.76 25.49
C ILE A 236 -27.46 -24.29 26.80
N MET A 237 -27.39 -23.49 27.86
CA MET A 237 -27.81 -23.87 29.21
C MET A 237 -29.32 -23.72 29.44
N HIS A 238 -30.06 -23.18 28.46
CA HIS A 238 -31.47 -22.81 28.61
C HIS A 238 -31.70 -21.87 29.81
N ALA A 239 -30.80 -20.89 29.95
CA ALA A 239 -30.82 -19.88 31.00
C ALA A 239 -31.16 -18.50 30.42
N THR A 240 -31.53 -17.58 31.31
CA THR A 240 -31.77 -16.17 31.01
C THR A 240 -30.46 -15.37 31.08
N VAL A 241 -30.40 -14.27 30.32
CA VAL A 241 -29.31 -13.28 30.34
C VAL A 241 -29.82 -12.04 31.06
N LYS A 242 -28.95 -11.35 31.79
CA LYS A 242 -29.34 -10.13 32.49
C LYS A 242 -29.17 -8.91 31.57
N ASP A 243 -30.23 -8.15 31.36
CA ASP A 243 -30.16 -6.94 30.55
C ASP A 243 -29.25 -5.88 31.25
N PRO A 244 -28.22 -5.34 30.58
CA PRO A 244 -27.32 -4.35 31.18
C PRO A 244 -27.98 -3.03 31.57
N VAL A 245 -29.10 -2.68 30.96
CA VAL A 245 -29.81 -1.41 31.11
C VAL A 245 -30.94 -1.53 32.14
N THR A 246 -31.75 -2.60 32.06
CA THR A 246 -32.92 -2.77 32.95
C THR A 246 -32.63 -3.68 34.14
N GLY A 247 -31.61 -4.53 34.05
CA GLY A 247 -31.29 -5.53 35.07
C GLY A 247 -32.26 -6.72 35.10
N GLU A 248 -33.21 -6.79 34.18
CA GLU A 248 -34.20 -7.87 34.07
C GLU A 248 -33.59 -9.12 33.42
N GLU A 249 -34.12 -10.28 33.79
CA GLU A 249 -33.79 -11.55 33.14
C GLU A 249 -34.55 -11.67 31.82
N VAL A 250 -33.81 -11.70 30.72
CA VAL A 250 -34.33 -11.79 29.36
C VAL A 250 -33.83 -13.06 28.67
N GLU A 251 -34.62 -13.55 27.73
CA GLU A 251 -34.22 -14.69 26.89
C GLU A 251 -32.98 -14.34 26.03
N PRO A 252 -32.10 -15.31 25.75
CA PRO A 252 -30.91 -15.07 24.93
C PRO A 252 -31.25 -14.50 23.55
N ASN A 253 -30.58 -13.42 23.15
CA ASN A 253 -30.86 -12.76 21.89
C ASN A 253 -30.26 -13.52 20.71
N GLU A 254 -31.07 -14.37 20.09
CA GLU A 254 -30.66 -15.23 18.98
C GLU A 254 -30.25 -14.45 17.72
N LYS A 255 -30.74 -13.21 17.57
CA LYS A 255 -30.38 -12.34 16.45
C LYS A 255 -28.91 -11.89 16.53
N ILE A 256 -28.44 -11.53 17.72
CA ILE A 256 -27.03 -11.12 17.93
C ILE A 256 -26.08 -12.27 17.59
N LEU A 257 -26.43 -13.50 17.99
CA LEU A 257 -25.67 -14.71 17.69
C LEU A 257 -25.61 -14.96 16.17
N GLN A 258 -26.78 -14.94 15.51
CA GLN A 258 -26.88 -15.16 14.07
C GLN A 258 -26.15 -14.10 13.25
N ASP A 259 -26.17 -12.83 13.66
CA ASP A 259 -25.51 -11.74 12.92
C ASP A 259 -23.99 -11.96 12.83
N LEU A 260 -23.36 -12.42 13.91
CA LEU A 260 -21.92 -12.78 13.93
C LEU A 260 -21.64 -14.10 13.21
N GLU A 261 -22.50 -15.11 13.38
CA GLU A 261 -22.35 -16.43 12.74
C GLU A 261 -22.51 -16.38 11.23
N LYS A 262 -23.45 -15.57 10.72
CA LYS A 262 -23.61 -15.35 9.28
C LYS A 262 -22.44 -14.61 8.66
N ALA A 263 -21.86 -13.63 9.37
CA ALA A 263 -20.64 -12.94 8.92
C ALA A 263 -19.43 -13.89 8.79
N LEU A 264 -19.46 -15.01 9.52
CA LEU A 264 -18.48 -16.11 9.47
C LEU A 264 -18.76 -17.15 8.39
N GLY A 265 -19.89 -17.08 7.68
CA GLY A 265 -20.33 -18.11 6.76
C GLY A 265 -20.71 -19.43 7.45
N ILE A 266 -21.04 -19.38 8.75
CA ILE A 266 -21.51 -20.54 9.51
C ILE A 266 -22.98 -20.76 9.16
N SER A 267 -23.33 -21.98 8.74
CA SER A 267 -24.72 -22.35 8.49
C SER A 267 -25.48 -22.54 9.80
N ASP A 268 -26.80 -22.38 9.79
CA ASP A 268 -27.64 -22.60 10.98
C ASP A 268 -27.44 -24.00 11.58
N ALA A 269 -27.16 -25.00 10.74
CA ALA A 269 -26.86 -26.36 11.18
C ALA A 269 -25.53 -26.49 11.93
N ALA A 270 -24.54 -25.64 11.62
CA ALA A 270 -23.23 -25.62 12.27
C ALA A 270 -23.15 -24.63 13.45
N ALA A 271 -24.11 -23.72 13.57
CA ALA A 271 -24.13 -22.67 14.59
C ALA A 271 -24.07 -23.24 16.01
N THR A 272 -24.88 -24.26 16.33
CA THR A 272 -24.89 -24.87 17.67
C THR A 272 -23.54 -25.48 18.05
N ALA A 273 -22.88 -26.16 17.11
CA ALA A 273 -21.57 -26.75 17.34
C ALA A 273 -20.50 -25.67 17.57
N PHE A 274 -20.56 -24.58 16.79
CA PHE A 274 -19.65 -23.44 16.95
C PHE A 274 -19.84 -22.72 18.29
N ARG A 275 -21.09 -22.44 18.70
CA ARG A 275 -21.39 -21.85 20.01
C ARG A 275 -20.81 -22.70 21.15
N GLN A 276 -21.01 -24.02 21.09
CA GLN A 276 -20.48 -24.95 22.10
C GLN A 276 -18.95 -24.95 22.14
N GLU A 277 -18.28 -24.91 20.99
CA GLU A 277 -16.82 -24.82 20.91
C GLU A 277 -16.31 -23.54 21.59
N MET A 278 -16.93 -22.39 21.28
CA MET A 278 -16.54 -21.09 21.82
C MET A 278 -16.73 -21.00 23.34
N VAL A 279 -17.89 -21.42 23.85
CA VAL A 279 -18.17 -21.46 25.29
C VAL A 279 -17.23 -22.43 26.01
N ASN A 280 -16.97 -23.62 25.45
CA ASN A 280 -16.05 -24.59 26.06
C ASN A 280 -14.61 -24.06 26.15
N LYS A 281 -14.12 -23.40 25.09
CA LYS A 281 -12.79 -22.76 25.07
C LYS A 281 -12.69 -21.64 26.10
N SER A 282 -13.71 -20.77 26.16
CA SER A 282 -13.77 -19.68 27.15
C SER A 282 -13.80 -20.24 28.58
N GLY A 283 -14.69 -21.17 28.88
CA GLY A 283 -14.81 -21.79 30.20
C GLY A 283 -13.55 -22.57 30.63
N ALA A 284 -12.83 -23.20 29.69
CA ALA A 284 -11.56 -23.88 30.00
C ALA A 284 -10.44 -22.90 30.41
N MET A 285 -10.43 -21.69 29.83
CA MET A 285 -9.48 -20.63 30.17
C MET A 285 -9.87 -19.91 31.46
N ALA A 286 -11.16 -19.65 31.66
CA ALA A 286 -11.68 -19.08 32.91
C ALA A 286 -11.34 -19.95 34.13
N ARG A 287 -11.40 -21.29 34.00
CA ARG A 287 -10.96 -22.23 35.06
C ARG A 287 -9.47 -22.13 35.40
N ARG A 288 -8.64 -21.54 34.53
CA ARG A 288 -7.21 -21.28 34.76
C ARG A 288 -6.94 -19.85 35.24
N GLY A 289 -7.99 -19.07 35.55
CA GLY A 289 -7.88 -17.68 35.96
C GLY A 289 -7.50 -16.72 34.83
N GLN A 290 -7.70 -17.12 33.56
CA GLN A 290 -7.40 -16.30 32.39
C GLN A 290 -8.70 -15.93 31.66
N THR A 291 -8.81 -14.69 31.20
CA THR A 291 -9.90 -14.24 30.33
C THR A 291 -9.50 -14.45 28.87
N LEU A 292 -10.44 -14.89 28.04
CA LEU A 292 -10.20 -14.98 26.60
C LEU A 292 -10.37 -13.59 25.99
N GLY A 293 -9.30 -13.07 25.37
CA GLY A 293 -9.43 -11.89 24.52
C GLY A 293 -10.28 -12.19 23.27
N TRP A 294 -10.97 -11.18 22.77
CA TRP A 294 -11.75 -11.27 21.52
C TRP A 294 -10.92 -11.74 20.31
N ASP A 295 -9.60 -11.57 20.36
CA ASP A 295 -8.63 -11.90 19.34
C ASP A 295 -8.06 -13.33 19.43
N ALA A 296 -8.37 -14.07 20.51
CA ALA A 296 -7.81 -15.40 20.77
C ALA A 296 -8.29 -16.48 19.78
N HIS A 297 -9.45 -16.27 19.13
CA HIS A 297 -9.95 -17.18 18.11
C HIS A 297 -9.90 -16.52 16.72
N PRO A 298 -9.07 -17.02 15.77
CA PRO A 298 -8.86 -16.37 14.47
C PRO A 298 -10.15 -16.07 13.70
N LYS A 299 -11.08 -17.03 13.65
CA LYS A 299 -12.38 -16.81 12.99
C LYS A 299 -13.21 -15.73 13.69
N MET A 300 -13.30 -15.77 15.03
CA MET A 300 -14.13 -14.82 15.77
C MET A 300 -13.55 -13.41 15.67
N LYS A 301 -12.22 -13.30 15.73
CA LYS A 301 -11.50 -12.06 15.46
C LYS A 301 -11.90 -11.47 14.10
N GLU A 302 -11.80 -12.26 13.04
CA GLU A 302 -12.18 -11.83 11.69
C GLU A 302 -13.66 -11.43 11.60
N ALA A 303 -14.55 -12.14 12.29
CA ALA A 303 -15.99 -11.83 12.34
C ALA A 303 -16.28 -10.48 12.98
N ILE A 304 -15.68 -10.25 14.15
CA ILE A 304 -15.84 -9.02 14.93
C ILE A 304 -15.27 -7.84 14.14
N GLU A 305 -14.08 -8.00 13.56
CA GLU A 305 -13.47 -6.98 12.70
C GLU A 305 -14.35 -6.66 11.50
N LYS A 306 -14.89 -7.68 10.80
CA LYS A 306 -15.81 -7.49 9.67
C LYS A 306 -17.11 -6.80 10.08
N LYS A 307 -17.73 -7.20 11.19
CA LYS A 307 -18.99 -6.61 11.68
C LYS A 307 -18.79 -5.15 12.05
N LEU A 308 -17.77 -4.87 12.87
CA LEU A 308 -17.47 -3.52 13.29
C LEU A 308 -17.06 -2.62 12.11
N PHE A 309 -16.29 -3.15 11.17
CA PHE A 309 -15.97 -2.44 9.92
C PHE A 309 -17.21 -2.18 9.08
N ALA A 310 -18.14 -3.13 8.96
CA ALA A 310 -19.41 -2.91 8.24
C ALA A 310 -20.26 -1.81 8.91
N ASP A 311 -20.29 -1.78 10.25
CA ASP A 311 -20.98 -0.73 11.00
C ASP A 311 -20.37 0.64 10.71
N VAL A 312 -19.05 0.77 10.68
CA VAL A 312 -18.38 2.04 10.34
C VAL A 312 -18.38 2.37 8.87
N ALA A 313 -18.28 1.39 7.98
CA ALA A 313 -18.54 1.58 6.56
C ALA A 313 -19.90 2.24 6.37
N ASN A 314 -20.92 1.82 7.10
CA ASN A 314 -22.22 2.47 7.09
C ASN A 314 -22.19 3.89 7.68
N LEU A 315 -21.39 4.17 8.73
CA LEU A 315 -21.23 5.53 9.25
C LEU A 315 -20.53 6.47 8.26
N VAL A 316 -19.45 5.99 7.63
CA VAL A 316 -18.64 6.77 6.68
C VAL A 316 -19.44 7.04 5.39
N LYS A 317 -20.27 6.09 4.95
CA LYS A 317 -21.27 6.31 3.88
C LYS A 317 -22.30 7.37 4.22
N VAL A 318 -22.67 7.50 5.50
CA VAL A 318 -23.64 8.50 5.94
C VAL A 318 -23.00 9.89 6.02
N THR A 319 -21.72 10.02 6.40
CA THR A 319 -20.98 11.31 6.34
C THR A 319 -20.92 11.89 4.92
N THR A 320 -20.80 11.05 3.89
CA THR A 320 -20.79 11.49 2.48
C THR A 320 -22.19 11.67 1.88
N SER A 321 -23.24 11.36 2.65
CA SER A 321 -24.66 11.50 2.31
C SER A 321 -25.23 12.78 2.95
N THR A 322 -26.33 13.31 2.41
CA THR A 322 -27.09 14.44 3.02
C THR A 322 -27.78 14.09 4.35
N LYS A 323 -27.58 12.88 4.87
CA LYS A 323 -28.16 12.40 6.12
C LYS A 323 -27.34 12.89 7.32
N VAL A 324 -28.01 13.55 8.26
CA VAL A 324 -27.40 14.03 9.50
C VAL A 324 -27.03 12.84 10.39
N LEU A 325 -25.74 12.71 10.73
CA LEU A 325 -25.27 11.75 11.72
C LEU A 325 -25.79 12.09 13.12
N ASN A 326 -26.12 11.07 13.90
CA ASN A 326 -26.37 11.25 15.33
C ASN A 326 -25.05 11.50 16.11
N ASP A 327 -25.13 12.00 17.33
CA ASP A 327 -23.95 12.42 18.09
C ASP A 327 -23.01 11.25 18.46
N GLN A 328 -23.56 10.05 18.68
CA GLN A 328 -22.75 8.84 18.91
C GLN A 328 -21.93 8.47 17.67
N GLN A 329 -22.53 8.57 16.47
CA GLN A 329 -21.86 8.27 15.21
C GLN A 329 -20.76 9.29 14.89
N LYS A 330 -21.02 10.58 15.16
CA LYS A 330 -19.99 11.64 15.02
C LYS A 330 -18.79 11.39 15.92
N ASN A 331 -19.03 11.01 17.18
CA ASN A 331 -17.95 10.71 18.13
C ASN A 331 -17.09 9.54 17.65
N ARG A 332 -17.68 8.49 17.09
CA ARG A 332 -16.93 7.35 16.52
C ARG A 332 -16.06 7.74 15.35
N VAL A 333 -16.58 8.56 14.42
CA VAL A 333 -15.79 9.04 13.27
C VAL A 333 -14.64 9.95 13.75
N MET A 334 -14.89 10.82 14.73
CA MET A 334 -13.85 11.66 15.32
C MET A 334 -12.76 10.84 16.01
N GLU A 335 -13.09 9.72 16.66
CA GLU A 335 -12.12 8.84 17.28
C GLU A 335 -11.19 8.17 16.25
N VAL A 336 -11.76 7.64 15.17
CA VAL A 336 -10.97 7.10 14.05
C VAL A 336 -10.07 8.18 13.45
N LYS A 337 -10.62 9.39 13.24
CA LYS A 337 -9.86 10.53 12.73
C LYS A 337 -8.68 10.89 13.66
N ARG A 338 -8.91 10.91 14.97
CA ARG A 338 -7.87 11.15 15.96
C ARG A 338 -6.76 10.10 15.87
N ARG A 339 -7.10 8.81 15.73
CA ARG A 339 -6.10 7.74 15.53
C ARG A 339 -5.29 7.89 14.25
N LEU A 340 -5.95 8.27 13.14
CA LEU A 340 -5.24 8.54 11.89
C LEU A 340 -4.19 9.65 12.08
N ILE A 341 -4.52 10.68 12.86
CA ILE A 341 -3.62 11.81 13.13
C ILE A 341 -2.50 11.40 14.08
N ASP A 342 -2.84 10.88 15.25
CA ASP A 342 -1.90 10.62 16.35
C ASP A 342 -0.95 9.46 16.05
N ASP A 343 -1.48 8.36 15.48
CA ASP A 343 -0.75 7.09 15.35
C ASP A 343 -0.29 6.81 13.91
N MET A 344 -0.92 7.43 12.91
CA MET A 344 -0.66 7.13 11.49
C MET A 344 -0.09 8.30 10.69
N GLY A 345 0.09 9.47 11.32
CA GLY A 345 0.79 10.61 10.72
C GLY A 345 -0.01 11.38 9.69
N TYR A 346 -1.35 11.33 9.73
CA TYR A 346 -2.21 12.19 8.93
C TYR A 346 -2.37 13.57 9.59
N CYS A 347 -2.72 14.60 8.81
CA CYS A 347 -3.29 15.85 9.32
C CYS A 347 -4.83 15.84 9.29
N GLU A 348 -5.45 16.88 9.86
CA GLU A 348 -6.91 17.05 9.93
C GLU A 348 -7.61 17.01 8.56
N HIS A 349 -6.94 17.53 7.52
CA HIS A 349 -7.49 17.55 6.15
C HIS A 349 -7.38 16.18 5.48
N CYS A 350 -6.18 15.59 5.42
CA CYS A 350 -6.00 14.33 4.71
C CYS A 350 -6.64 13.13 5.43
N SER A 351 -6.83 13.19 6.75
CA SER A 351 -7.60 12.17 7.48
C SER A 351 -9.09 12.22 7.10
N GLN A 352 -9.66 13.41 6.94
CA GLN A 352 -11.02 13.57 6.43
C GLN A 352 -11.13 13.08 4.98
N GLU A 353 -10.19 13.48 4.12
CA GLU A 353 -10.19 13.06 2.72
C GLU A 353 -10.09 11.53 2.57
N LEU A 354 -9.28 10.87 3.41
CA LEU A 354 -9.21 9.41 3.42
C LEU A 354 -10.55 8.77 3.81
N LEU A 355 -11.21 9.29 4.84
CA LEU A 355 -12.54 8.81 5.25
C LEU A 355 -13.56 8.99 4.10
N ASP A 356 -13.59 10.16 3.48
CA ASP A 356 -14.50 10.45 2.37
C ASP A 356 -14.23 9.54 1.17
N TYR A 357 -12.95 9.34 0.85
CA TYR A 357 -12.49 8.45 -0.23
C TYR A 357 -12.96 7.01 0.00
N VAL A 358 -12.73 6.47 1.19
CA VAL A 358 -13.16 5.11 1.54
C VAL A 358 -14.69 5.01 1.60
N GLY A 359 -15.38 6.05 2.09
CA GLY A 359 -16.85 6.14 2.05
C GLY A 359 -17.41 6.02 0.65
N TYR A 360 -16.81 6.73 -0.30
CA TYR A 360 -17.15 6.63 -1.73
C TYR A 360 -16.89 5.21 -2.27
N LEU A 361 -15.72 4.62 -1.98
CA LEU A 361 -15.35 3.27 -2.42
C LEU A 361 -16.29 2.17 -1.92
N LEU A 362 -16.95 2.39 -0.77
CA LEU A 362 -17.88 1.43 -0.19
C LEU A 362 -19.32 1.61 -0.68
N THR A 363 -19.63 2.77 -1.25
CA THR A 363 -20.97 3.08 -1.81
C THR A 363 -21.10 2.59 -3.25
N LYS A 364 -19.99 2.58 -3.97
CA LYS A 364 -19.87 1.99 -5.31
C LYS A 364 -19.90 0.47 -5.26
#